data_AF-A5AE04-F1
#
_entry.id   AF-A5AE04-F1
#
_cell.length_a   1.000
_cell.length_b   1.000
_cell.length_c   1.000
_cell.angle_alpha   90.00
_cell.angle_beta   90.00
_cell.angle_gamma   90.00
#
_symmetry.space_group_name_H-M   'P 1'
#
loop_
_entity.id
_entity.type
_entity.pdbx_description
1 polymer ?
#
loop_
_entity_poly.entity_id
_entity_poly.type
_entity_poly.pdbx_seq_one_letter_code
_entity_poly.pdbx_strand_id
1 'polypeptide(L)'
;MRKRPVSKGIAYGKPTNQRSKRSVVEECAGQKRGGLKVLNSHWINEDSTCKYYEITLVDVVHNAIQNDPRINWIYKPVHKHRELRGLTSAVKKYKGLRGKGHLHHLDPQ
;
A
#
# COMPACT_ATOMS: atom_id res chain seq x y z
N MET A 1 12.84 0.79 -11.81
CA MET A 1 12.66 2.19 -11.36
C MET A 1 11.74 2.91 -12.33
N ARG A 2 10.91 3.84 -11.86
CA ARG A 2 10.07 4.65 -12.76
C ARG A 2 10.92 5.77 -13.38
N LYS A 3 10.87 5.94 -14.70
CA LYS A 3 11.52 7.06 -15.39
C LYS A 3 10.94 8.38 -14.85
N ARG A 4 11.80 9.28 -14.37
CA ARG A 4 11.36 10.59 -13.86
C ARG A 4 10.85 11.43 -15.04
N PRO A 5 9.66 12.04 -14.98
CA PRO A 5 9.16 12.91 -16.02
C PRO A 5 9.85 14.28 -15.91
N VAL A 6 11.11 14.36 -16.35
CA VAL A 6 11.89 15.59 -16.40
C VAL A 6 12.18 15.98 -17.84
N SER A 7 12.10 17.27 -18.14
CA SER A 7 12.43 17.79 -19.46
C SER A 7 13.86 17.39 -19.82
N LYS A 8 14.03 16.78 -21.00
CA LYS A 8 15.33 16.32 -21.54
C LYS A 8 16.13 15.38 -20.62
N GLY A 9 15.52 14.73 -19.63
CA GLY A 9 16.22 13.80 -18.74
C GLY A 9 17.09 14.46 -17.66
N ILE A 10 17.11 15.80 -17.57
CA ILE A 10 17.96 16.53 -16.63
C ILE A 10 17.26 16.60 -15.27
N ALA A 11 17.84 15.95 -14.26
CA ALA A 11 17.33 15.95 -12.89
C ALA A 11 18.32 16.61 -11.95
N TYR A 12 17.87 17.66 -11.27
CA TYR A 12 18.63 18.33 -10.21
C TYR A 12 18.31 17.71 -8.84
N GLY A 13 19.27 17.80 -7.92
CA GLY A 13 19.14 17.31 -6.55
C GLY A 13 19.38 15.81 -6.37
N LYS A 14 19.33 15.37 -5.10
CA LYS A 14 19.60 13.98 -4.73
C LYS A 14 18.42 13.06 -5.11
N PRO A 15 18.68 11.80 -5.49
CA PRO A 15 17.62 10.83 -5.74
C PRO A 15 16.80 10.57 -4.46
N THR A 16 15.48 10.57 -4.58
CA THR A 16 14.54 10.25 -3.50
C THR A 16 14.14 8.78 -3.56
N ASN A 17 13.84 8.18 -2.40
CA ASN A 17 13.33 6.82 -2.31
C ASN A 17 12.06 6.64 -3.16
N GLN A 18 12.00 5.53 -3.90
CA GLN A 18 10.88 5.19 -4.78
C GLN A 18 9.97 4.14 -4.15
N ARG A 19 8.65 4.31 -4.27
CA ARG A 19 7.64 3.36 -3.75
C ARG A 19 7.83 1.94 -4.33
N SER A 20 7.45 0.94 -3.55
CA SER A 20 7.50 -0.46 -3.98
C SER A 20 6.41 -0.78 -5.02
N LYS A 21 6.68 -1.69 -5.96
CA LYS A 21 5.70 -2.11 -6.99
C LYS A 21 4.38 -2.61 -6.38
N ARG A 22 4.48 -3.37 -5.28
CA ARG A 22 3.33 -3.88 -4.52
C ARG A 22 2.46 -2.75 -3.95
N SER A 23 3.07 -1.68 -3.42
CA SER A 23 2.35 -0.49 -2.96
C SER A 23 1.62 0.22 -4.10
N VAL A 24 2.27 0.36 -5.25
CA VAL A 24 1.64 1.00 -6.43
C VAL A 24 0.39 0.23 -6.86
N VAL A 25 0.46 -1.10 -6.88
CA VAL A 25 -0.67 -1.95 -7.26
C VAL A 25 -1.83 -1.86 -6.25
N GLU A 26 -1.54 -1.81 -4.94
CA GLU A 26 -2.56 -1.56 -3.90
C GLU A 26 -3.25 -0.21 -4.09
N GLU A 27 -2.48 0.87 -4.34
CA GLU A 27 -3.02 2.21 -4.58
C GLU A 27 -3.89 2.25 -5.83
N CYS A 28 -3.43 1.65 -6.94
CA CYS A 28 -4.22 1.58 -8.17
C CYS A 28 -5.54 0.84 -7.97
N ALA A 29 -5.56 -0.26 -7.21
CA ALA A 29 -6.79 -1.00 -6.92
C ALA A 29 -7.75 -0.22 -6.02
N GLY A 30 -7.23 0.43 -4.96
CA GLY A 30 -8.03 1.29 -4.10
C GLY A 30 -8.64 2.48 -4.85
N GLN A 31 -7.89 3.08 -5.78
CA GLN A 31 -8.40 4.14 -6.65
C GLN A 31 -9.46 3.62 -7.65
N LYS A 32 -9.22 2.46 -8.28
CA LYS A 32 -10.17 1.86 -9.23
C LYS A 32 -11.46 1.37 -8.55
N ARG A 33 -11.38 0.93 -7.31
CA ARG A 33 -12.49 0.42 -6.50
C ARG A 33 -12.66 1.23 -5.22
N GLY A 34 -12.95 2.53 -5.36
CA GLY A 34 -13.03 3.48 -4.24
C GLY A 34 -14.08 3.16 -3.16
N GLY A 35 -15.09 2.34 -3.46
CA GLY A 35 -16.08 1.88 -2.47
C GLY A 35 -15.57 0.76 -1.55
N LEU A 36 -14.46 0.10 -1.90
CA LEU A 36 -13.88 -1.01 -1.15
C LEU A 36 -12.63 -0.57 -0.39
N LYS A 37 -12.31 -1.27 0.70
CA LYS A 37 -11.10 -1.01 1.49
C LYS A 37 -10.04 -2.05 1.21
N VAL A 38 -8.81 -1.60 0.94
CA VAL A 38 -7.65 -2.49 0.77
C VAL A 38 -7.21 -3.03 2.13
N LEU A 39 -7.21 -4.36 2.28
CA LEU A 39 -6.73 -5.02 3.48
C LEU A 39 -5.22 -5.28 3.39
N ASN A 40 -4.82 -6.03 2.37
CA ASN A 40 -3.44 -6.43 2.09
C ASN A 40 -3.33 -6.90 0.61
N SER A 41 -2.12 -7.22 0.18
CA SER A 41 -1.84 -7.85 -1.11
C SER A 41 -0.86 -9.01 -0.95
N HIS A 42 -0.70 -9.87 -1.94
CA HIS A 42 0.37 -10.89 -1.96
C HIS A 42 0.87 -11.14 -3.40
N TRP A 43 2.07 -11.68 -3.53
CA TRP A 43 2.67 -11.99 -4.84
C TRP A 43 2.13 -13.33 -5.35
N ILE A 44 1.79 -13.38 -6.65
CA ILE A 44 1.28 -14.60 -7.29
C ILE A 44 2.32 -15.13 -8.29
N ASN A 45 2.71 -14.29 -9.23
CA ASN A 45 3.61 -14.68 -10.33
C ASN A 45 4.37 -13.46 -10.87
N GLU A 46 5.41 -13.71 -11.67
CA GLU A 46 6.18 -12.70 -12.38
C GLU A 46 6.58 -13.21 -13.77
N ASP A 47 6.34 -12.37 -14.77
CA ASP A 47 6.84 -12.56 -16.12
C ASP A 47 8.00 -11.58 -16.37
N SER A 48 8.63 -11.66 -17.55
CA SER A 48 9.78 -10.79 -17.90
C SER A 48 9.48 -9.29 -17.85
N THR A 49 8.22 -8.90 -18.04
CA THR A 49 7.78 -7.49 -18.10
C THR A 49 6.94 -7.07 -16.90
N CYS A 50 6.18 -7.99 -16.29
CA CYS A 50 5.13 -7.69 -15.31
C CYS A 50 5.27 -8.51 -14.03
N LYS A 51 4.93 -7.91 -12.89
CA LYS A 51 4.75 -8.63 -11.61
C LYS A 51 3.27 -8.63 -11.26
N TYR A 52 2.75 -9.81 -10.94
CA TYR A 52 1.35 -10.01 -10.60
C TYR A 52 1.17 -10.12 -9.09
N TYR A 53 0.16 -9.43 -8.58
CA TYR A 53 -0.20 -9.44 -7.17
C TYR A 53 -1.71 -9.63 -7.03
N GLU A 54 -2.10 -10.42 -6.05
CA GLU A 54 -3.49 -10.47 -5.59
C GLU A 54 -3.70 -9.39 -4.53
N ILE A 55 -4.88 -8.77 -4.55
CA ILE A 55 -5.24 -7.71 -3.61
C ILE A 55 -6.53 -8.11 -2.93
N THR A 56 -6.48 -8.21 -1.61
CA THR A 56 -7.66 -8.50 -0.80
C THR A 56 -8.38 -7.19 -0.50
N LEU A 57 -9.56 -7.03 -1.11
CA LEU A 57 -10.47 -5.91 -0.92
C LEU A 57 -11.63 -6.35 -0.03
N VAL A 58 -12.13 -5.44 0.81
CA VAL A 58 -13.26 -5.69 1.71
C VAL A 58 -14.34 -4.67 1.44
N ASP A 59 -15.57 -5.15 1.25
CA ASP A 59 -16.78 -4.32 1.25
C ASP A 59 -17.23 -4.05 2.68
N VAL A 60 -17.27 -2.78 3.05
CA VAL A 60 -17.66 -2.34 4.40
C VAL A 60 -19.17 -2.23 4.59
N VAL A 61 -19.95 -2.18 3.50
CA VAL A 61 -21.41 -2.08 3.55
C VAL A 61 -22.02 -3.47 3.77
N HIS A 62 -21.27 -4.54 3.55
CA HIS A 62 -21.74 -5.91 3.68
C HIS A 62 -21.92 -6.32 5.16
N ASN A 63 -23.12 -6.83 5.50
CA ASN A 63 -23.49 -7.21 6.87
C ASN A 63 -22.55 -8.24 7.50
N ALA A 64 -22.03 -9.21 6.73
CA ALA A 64 -21.11 -10.21 7.29
C ALA A 64 -19.80 -9.57 7.79
N ILE A 65 -19.34 -8.47 7.18
CA ILE A 65 -18.14 -7.74 7.61
C ILE A 65 -18.45 -6.85 8.82
N GLN A 66 -19.65 -6.27 8.88
CA GLN A 66 -20.06 -5.43 10.02
C GLN A 66 -20.26 -6.26 11.29
N ASN A 67 -20.82 -7.46 11.15
CA ASN A 67 -21.15 -8.34 12.27
C ASN A 67 -19.96 -9.18 12.76
N ASP A 68 -18.92 -9.39 11.95
CA ASP A 68 -17.75 -10.19 12.35
C ASP A 68 -16.77 -9.36 13.22
N PRO A 69 -16.62 -9.66 14.52
CA PRO A 69 -15.77 -8.89 15.43
C PRO A 69 -14.27 -8.94 15.08
N ARG A 70 -13.83 -9.88 14.25
CA ARG A 70 -12.41 -10.02 13.87
C ARG A 70 -12.00 -8.99 12.82
N ILE A 71 -12.94 -8.58 11.96
CA ILE A 71 -12.66 -7.69 10.83
C ILE A 71 -13.42 -6.36 10.89
N ASN A 72 -14.48 -6.25 11.70
CA ASN A 72 -15.32 -5.04 11.78
C ASN A 72 -14.54 -3.74 12.09
N TRP A 73 -13.33 -3.82 12.64
CA TRP A 73 -12.45 -2.67 12.81
C TRP A 73 -12.26 -1.91 11.49
N ILE A 74 -12.21 -2.61 10.35
CA ILE A 74 -12.00 -2.02 9.03
C ILE A 74 -13.15 -1.10 8.61
N TYR A 75 -14.37 -1.31 9.14
CA TYR A 75 -15.56 -0.52 8.82
C TYR A 75 -15.39 0.97 9.19
N LYS A 76 -14.71 1.26 10.31
CA LYS A 76 -14.57 2.63 10.83
C LYS A 76 -13.99 3.59 9.76
N PRO A 77 -14.44 4.86 9.72
CA PRO A 77 -14.02 5.83 8.71
C PRO A 77 -12.51 6.13 8.75
N VAL A 78 -11.87 5.96 9.92
CA VAL A 78 -10.43 6.13 10.10
C VAL A 78 -9.59 5.16 9.26
N HIS A 79 -10.18 4.08 8.73
CA HIS A 79 -9.53 3.08 7.89
C HIS A 79 -9.82 3.25 6.39
N LYS A 80 -10.37 4.39 5.95
CA LYS A 80 -10.46 4.73 4.53
C LYS A 80 -9.07 4.94 3.92
N HIS A 81 -8.86 4.56 2.66
CA HIS A 81 -7.63 4.80 1.92
C HIS A 81 -6.32 4.47 2.67
N ARG A 82 -6.25 3.27 3.26
CA ARG A 82 -5.06 2.82 4.01
C ARG A 82 -3.86 2.62 3.09
N GLU A 83 -4.10 2.22 1.87
CA GLU A 83 -3.14 2.06 0.79
C GLU A 83 -2.44 3.38 0.46
N LEU A 84 -3.20 4.48 0.30
CA LEU A 84 -2.65 5.81 -0.02
C LEU A 84 -1.89 6.44 1.16
N ARG A 85 -2.31 6.16 2.41
CA ARG A 85 -1.65 6.67 3.62
C ARG A 85 -0.46 5.83 4.05
N GLY A 86 -0.27 4.67 3.43
CA GLY A 86 0.84 3.79 3.71
C GLY A 86 0.72 3.00 5.01
N LEU A 87 -0.49 2.57 5.33
CA LEU A 87 -0.80 1.74 6.50
C LEU A 87 -0.88 0.24 6.15
N THR A 88 -0.80 -0.10 4.87
CA THR A 88 -0.72 -1.50 4.41
C THR A 88 0.66 -2.10 4.67
N SER A 89 0.73 -3.43 4.70
CA SER A 89 1.94 -4.16 5.06
C SER A 89 3.10 -3.91 4.09
N ALA A 90 2.78 -3.64 2.81
CA ALA A 90 3.74 -3.33 1.76
C ALA A 90 4.37 -1.94 1.94
N VAL A 91 3.56 -0.95 2.31
CA VAL A 91 4.05 0.42 2.52
C VAL A 91 4.78 0.56 3.85
N LYS A 92 4.34 -0.12 4.91
CA LYS A 92 5.09 -0.19 6.18
C LYS A 92 6.50 -0.74 5.99
N LYS A 93 6.65 -1.77 5.14
CA LYS A 93 7.97 -2.31 4.76
C LYS A 93 8.81 -1.24 4.04
N TYR A 94 8.22 -0.54 3.09
CA TYR A 94 8.90 0.52 2.34
C TYR A 94 9.33 1.71 3.23
N LYS A 95 8.51 2.07 4.22
CA LYS A 95 8.81 3.13 5.19
C LYS A 95 9.82 2.71 6.28
N GLY A 96 10.27 1.46 6.32
CA GLY A 96 11.18 0.96 7.36
C GLY A 96 10.50 0.65 8.71
N LEU A 97 9.17 0.73 8.78
CA LEU A 97 8.35 0.57 10.01
C LEU A 97 8.07 -0.90 10.38
N ARG A 98 8.87 -1.85 9.87
CA ARG A 98 8.70 -3.29 10.18
C ARG A 98 9.65 -3.79 11.25
N GLY A 99 10.76 -3.12 11.48
CA GLY A 99 11.67 -3.47 12.56
C GLY A 99 11.52 -2.52 13.74
N LYS A 100 12.07 -2.93 14.87
CA LYS A 100 12.06 -2.20 16.15
C LYS A 100 13.45 -2.23 16.75
N GLY A 101 13.80 -1.24 17.57
CA GLY A 101 15.08 -1.16 18.29
C GLY A 101 16.05 -0.13 17.72
N HIS A 102 17.30 -0.13 18.17
CA HIS A 102 18.28 0.92 17.85
C HIS A 102 18.57 1.12 16.36
N LEU A 103 18.27 0.16 15.49
CA LEU A 103 18.44 0.30 14.05
C LEU A 103 17.23 1.00 13.36
N HIS A 104 16.17 1.30 14.11
CA HIS A 104 14.88 1.77 13.61
C HIS A 104 14.50 3.12 14.22
N HIS A 105 15.14 4.19 13.74
CA HIS A 105 14.88 5.58 14.18
C HIS A 105 13.57 6.18 13.63
N LEU A 106 12.84 5.44 12.78
CA LEU A 106 11.67 5.92 12.05
C LEU A 106 10.35 5.59 12.74
N ASP A 107 10.38 4.90 13.88
CA ASP A 107 9.19 4.61 14.68
C ASP A 107 8.68 5.92 15.31
N PRO A 108 7.47 6.39 14.97
CA PRO A 108 6.84 7.48 15.70
C PRO A 108 6.54 7.01 17.13
N GLN A 109 6.88 7.84 18.13
CA GLN A 109 6.43 7.63 19.51
C GLN A 109 4.90 7.61 19.61
#